data_AF-A0A6N3BUZ3-F1
#
_entry.id   AF-A0A6N3BUZ3-F1
#
_cell.length_a   1.000
_cell.length_b   1.000
_cell.length_c   1.000
_cell.angle_alpha   90.00
_cell.angle_beta   90.00
_cell.angle_gamma   90.00
#
_symmetry.space_group_name_H-M   'P 1'
#
loop_
_entity.id
_entity.type
_entity.pdbx_description
1 polymer ?
#
loop_
_entity_poly.entity_id
_entity_poly.type
_entity_poly.pdbx_seq_one_letter_code
_entity_poly.pdbx_strand_id
1 'polypeptide(L)'
;MDQSMICLPSDVKTALEKTNFIKRYEMLSNTFNGERTPLNERLRYIDGEIVLDSLAQLGYKAHFESKEKYFWIEEVQIGTYTFSGNMILDGGLVDIVWIVKENGNLILGLPIGEYSRLMIAPNYKIKKPIFGTYEDLDEIVESVFKLFEDFKKAMTAS
;
A
#
# COMPACT_ATOMS: atom_id res chain seq x y z
N MET A 1 19.56 -14.99 -15.58
CA MET A 1 18.19 -15.02 -15.05
C MET A 1 17.30 -14.61 -16.20
N ASP A 2 16.43 -15.52 -16.63
CA ASP A 2 15.35 -15.19 -17.54
C ASP A 2 14.47 -14.13 -16.86
N GLN A 3 14.50 -12.90 -17.37
CA GLN A 3 13.55 -11.87 -16.96
C GLN A 3 12.23 -12.20 -17.65
N SER A 4 11.58 -13.28 -17.22
CA SER A 4 10.17 -13.49 -17.50
C SER A 4 9.46 -12.18 -17.15
N MET A 5 8.83 -11.53 -18.13
CA MET A 5 8.05 -10.31 -17.92
C MET A 5 7.18 -10.52 -16.68
N ILE A 6 7.48 -9.79 -15.61
CA ILE A 6 6.63 -9.76 -14.42
C ILE A 6 5.33 -9.12 -14.89
N CYS A 7 4.26 -9.90 -14.95
CA CYS A 7 2.93 -9.43 -15.31
C CYS A 7 1.99 -9.67 -14.12
N LEU A 8 1.05 -8.76 -13.91
CA LEU A 8 -0.03 -8.99 -12.95
C LEU A 8 -0.94 -10.12 -13.47
N PRO A 9 -1.39 -11.04 -12.61
CA PRO A 9 -2.49 -11.94 -12.93
C PRO A 9 -3.71 -11.15 -13.41
N SER A 10 -4.50 -11.75 -14.32
CA SER A 10 -5.66 -11.08 -14.94
C SER A 10 -6.61 -10.50 -13.91
N ASP A 11 -6.92 -11.28 -12.88
CA ASP A 11 -7.95 -10.94 -11.89
C ASP A 11 -7.48 -9.79 -11.00
N VAL A 12 -6.19 -9.79 -10.63
CA VAL A 12 -5.54 -8.68 -9.93
C VAL A 12 -5.59 -7.41 -10.77
N LYS A 13 -5.23 -7.50 -12.06
CA LYS A 13 -5.26 -6.36 -12.97
C LYS A 13 -6.68 -5.80 -13.11
N THR A 14 -7.67 -6.65 -13.34
CA THR A 14 -9.08 -6.25 -13.46
C THR A 14 -9.61 -5.62 -12.18
N ALA A 15 -9.26 -6.14 -11.00
CA ALA A 15 -9.64 -5.54 -9.72
C ALA A 15 -9.00 -4.15 -9.53
N LEU A 16 -7.72 -3.97 -9.86
CA LEU A 16 -7.05 -2.67 -9.82
C LEU A 16 -7.68 -1.66 -10.80
N GLU A 17 -8.10 -2.10 -11.99
CA GLU A 17 -8.83 -1.27 -12.96
C GLU A 17 -10.21 -0.87 -12.43
N LYS A 18 -11.01 -1.82 -11.91
CA LYS A 18 -12.35 -1.56 -11.35
C LYS A 18 -12.32 -0.54 -10.20
N THR A 19 -11.26 -0.53 -9.40
CA THR A 19 -11.10 0.40 -8.28
C THR A 19 -10.54 1.77 -8.69
N ASN A 20 -10.19 1.97 -9.96
CA ASN A 20 -9.44 3.12 -10.45
C ASN A 20 -8.14 3.34 -9.65
N PHE A 21 -7.45 2.25 -9.31
CA PHE A 21 -6.26 2.27 -8.44
C PHE A 21 -5.25 3.34 -8.85
N ILE A 22 -4.84 3.36 -10.12
CA ILE A 22 -3.82 4.30 -10.64
C ILE A 22 -4.24 5.74 -10.34
N LYS A 23 -5.44 6.14 -10.75
CA LYS A 23 -5.93 7.51 -10.58
C LYS A 23 -5.99 7.92 -9.11
N ARG A 24 -6.47 7.03 -8.24
CA ARG A 24 -6.61 7.31 -6.80
C ARG A 24 -5.26 7.40 -6.12
N TYR A 25 -4.33 6.51 -6.45
CA TYR A 25 -3.00 6.51 -5.84
C TYR A 25 -2.13 7.66 -6.37
N GLU A 26 -2.25 8.05 -7.64
CA GLU A 26 -1.65 9.27 -8.17
C GLU A 26 -2.16 10.52 -7.48
N MET A 27 -3.48 10.63 -7.30
CA MET A 27 -4.07 11.75 -6.58
C MET A 27 -3.50 11.86 -5.17
N LEU A 28 -3.43 10.75 -4.44
CA LEU A 28 -2.82 10.70 -3.12
C LEU A 28 -1.35 11.11 -3.14
N SER A 29 -0.55 10.51 -4.02
CA SER A 29 0.88 10.83 -4.15
C SER A 29 1.13 12.29 -4.55
N ASN A 30 0.23 12.90 -5.34
CA ASN A 30 0.35 14.29 -5.74
C ASN A 30 -0.06 15.24 -4.62
N THR A 31 -1.05 14.88 -3.80
CA THR A 31 -1.47 15.67 -2.62
C THR A 31 -0.41 15.64 -1.52
N PHE A 32 0.23 14.50 -1.29
CA PHE A 32 1.23 14.28 -0.25
C PHE A 32 2.62 14.17 -0.87
N ASN A 33 3.11 15.28 -1.41
CA ASN A 33 4.34 15.33 -2.20
C ASN A 33 5.47 16.14 -1.53
N GLY A 34 6.64 16.15 -2.15
CA GLY A 34 7.82 16.83 -1.60
C GLY A 34 7.83 18.35 -1.75
N GLU A 35 6.95 18.92 -2.57
CA GLU A 35 6.74 20.38 -2.65
C GLU A 35 5.88 20.86 -1.47
N ARG A 36 4.84 20.08 -1.11
CA ARG A 36 4.03 20.33 0.09
C ARG A 36 4.83 20.11 1.38
N THR A 37 5.63 19.05 1.43
CA THR A 37 6.40 18.68 2.63
C THR A 37 7.88 18.47 2.28
N PRO A 38 8.67 19.57 2.25
CA PRO A 38 10.11 19.52 2.02
C PRO A 38 10.87 18.69 3.06
N LEU A 39 12.10 18.28 2.74
CA LEU A 39 12.89 17.32 3.54
C LEU A 39 13.12 17.71 5.01
N ASN A 40 13.19 19.01 5.31
CA ASN A 40 13.36 19.56 6.65
C ASN A 40 12.05 19.64 7.46
N GLU A 41 10.90 19.47 6.81
CA GLU A 41 9.56 19.52 7.43
C GLU A 41 8.95 18.12 7.60
N ARG A 42 9.62 17.08 7.12
CA ARG A 42 9.16 15.69 7.25
C ARG A 42 9.27 15.19 8.68
N LEU A 43 8.24 14.48 9.13
CA LEU A 43 8.27 13.78 10.41
C LEU A 43 9.13 12.51 10.27
N ARG A 44 10.28 12.49 10.94
CA ARG A 44 11.27 11.39 10.83
C ARG A 44 11.19 10.39 11.97
N TYR A 45 10.75 10.84 13.14
CA TYR A 45 10.64 10.02 14.33
C TYR A 45 9.16 9.79 14.60
N ILE A 46 8.78 8.52 14.58
CA ILE A 46 7.41 8.08 14.69
C ILE A 46 7.28 7.22 15.93
N ASP A 47 6.22 7.46 16.67
CA ASP A 47 5.76 6.55 17.71
C ASP A 47 5.00 5.39 17.04
N GLY A 48 5.56 4.19 17.13
CA GLY A 48 4.95 3.01 16.53
C GLY A 48 3.57 2.69 17.09
N GLU A 49 3.30 3.00 18.36
CA GLU A 49 2.00 2.74 18.98
C GLU A 49 0.90 3.60 18.36
N ILE A 50 1.20 4.87 18.05
CA ILE A 50 0.25 5.76 17.36
C ILE A 50 -0.14 5.19 15.99
N VAL A 51 0.83 4.64 15.25
CA VAL A 51 0.57 4.03 13.94
C VAL A 51 -0.28 2.77 14.07
N LEU A 52 -0.01 1.94 15.09
CA LEU A 52 -0.81 0.74 15.37
C LEU A 52 -2.25 1.11 15.75
N ASP A 53 -2.45 2.16 16.55
CA ASP A 53 -3.77 2.67 16.91
C ASP A 53 -4.54 3.16 15.68
N SER A 54 -3.90 3.91 14.77
CA SER A 54 -4.53 4.34 13.51
C SER A 54 -4.96 3.17 12.64
N LEU A 55 -4.13 2.13 12.52
CA LEU A 55 -4.48 0.90 11.80
C LEU A 55 -5.65 0.15 12.47
N ALA A 56 -5.66 0.08 13.81
CA ALA A 56 -6.73 -0.56 14.58
C ALA A 56 -8.07 0.16 14.40
N GLN A 57 -8.08 1.49 14.35
CA GLN A 57 -9.29 2.29 14.07
C GLN A 57 -9.86 2.02 12.67
N LEU A 58 -9.02 1.65 11.71
CA LEU A 58 -9.43 1.22 10.37
C LEU A 58 -9.86 -0.25 10.30
N GLY A 59 -9.85 -0.96 11.44
CA GLY A 59 -10.23 -2.37 11.55
C GLY A 59 -9.10 -3.36 11.26
N TYR A 60 -7.86 -2.90 11.16
CA TYR A 60 -6.70 -3.75 10.90
C TYR A 60 -5.99 -4.13 12.20
N LYS A 61 -5.70 -5.42 12.34
CA LYS A 61 -4.72 -5.88 13.32
C LYS A 61 -3.33 -5.81 12.68
N ALA A 62 -2.40 -5.16 13.36
CA ALA A 62 -1.05 -4.99 12.88
C ALA A 62 -0.04 -5.16 14.01
N HIS A 63 1.20 -5.45 13.64
CA HIS A 63 2.32 -5.62 14.56
C HIS A 63 3.53 -4.86 14.04
N PHE A 64 4.39 -4.39 14.93
CA PHE A 64 5.65 -3.76 14.54
C PHE A 64 6.82 -4.74 14.64
N GLU A 65 7.49 -5.00 13.53
CA GLU A 65 8.73 -5.78 13.48
C GLU A 65 9.91 -4.85 13.75
N SER A 66 10.40 -4.86 14.99
CA SER A 66 11.45 -3.97 15.47
C SER A 66 12.80 -4.10 14.76
N LYS A 67 13.14 -5.30 14.26
CA LYS A 67 14.45 -5.58 13.65
C LYS A 67 14.59 -4.91 12.29
N GLU A 68 13.58 -5.12 11.45
CA GLU A 68 13.54 -4.63 10.07
C GLU A 68 12.74 -3.32 9.94
N LYS A 69 12.14 -2.85 11.05
CA LYS A 69 11.42 -1.57 11.22
C LYS A 69 10.26 -1.39 10.24
N TYR A 70 9.33 -2.34 10.25
CA TYR A 70 8.11 -2.27 9.45
C TYR A 70 6.88 -2.72 10.24
N PHE A 71 5.71 -2.28 9.79
CA PHE A 71 4.42 -2.72 10.29
C PHE A 71 3.93 -3.87 9.42
N TRP A 72 3.61 -5.00 10.04
CA TRP A 72 2.98 -6.15 9.39
C TRP A 72 1.47 -6.12 9.70
N ILE A 73 0.64 -6.09 8.65
CA ILE A 73 -0.81 -6.19 8.76
C ILE A 73 -1.21 -7.67 8.67
N GLU A 74 -2.02 -8.13 9.64
CA GLU A 74 -2.44 -9.54 9.72
C GLU A 74 -3.19 -10.01 8.48
N GLU A 75 -3.01 -11.29 8.16
CA GLU A 75 -3.70 -11.94 7.04
C GLU A 75 -5.20 -12.11 7.32
N VAL A 76 -6.01 -11.69 6.35
CA VAL A 76 -7.46 -11.93 6.33
C VAL A 76 -7.80 -12.85 5.17
N GLN A 77 -8.47 -13.97 5.47
CA GLN A 77 -8.96 -14.93 4.47
C GLN A 77 -10.36 -14.54 3.99
N ILE A 78 -10.56 -14.49 2.66
CA ILE A 78 -11.86 -14.32 2.01
C ILE A 78 -11.93 -15.28 0.82
N GLY A 79 -12.79 -16.29 0.89
CA GLY A 79 -12.89 -17.31 -0.16
C GLY A 79 -11.56 -18.06 -0.32
N THR A 80 -11.01 -18.11 -1.54
CA THR A 80 -9.68 -18.69 -1.84
C THR A 80 -8.52 -17.71 -1.61
N TYR A 81 -8.80 -16.45 -1.32
CA TYR A 81 -7.80 -15.39 -1.21
C TYR A 81 -7.40 -15.09 0.24
N THR A 82 -6.13 -14.78 0.45
CA THR A 82 -5.64 -14.09 1.64
C THR A 82 -5.15 -12.70 1.28
N PHE A 83 -5.38 -11.75 2.18
CA PHE A 83 -4.97 -10.36 2.04
C PHE A 83 -4.20 -9.93 3.28
N SER A 84 -3.02 -9.37 3.08
CA SER A 84 -2.20 -8.75 4.11
C SER A 84 -1.39 -7.60 3.51
N GLY A 85 -0.52 -7.00 4.30
CA GLY A 85 0.42 -6.02 3.79
C GLY A 85 1.55 -5.75 4.75
N ASN A 86 2.56 -5.05 4.24
CA ASN A 86 3.63 -4.49 5.03
C ASN A 86 3.67 -2.98 4.77
N MET A 87 3.96 -2.20 5.81
CA MET A 87 4.14 -0.75 5.71
C MET A 87 5.46 -0.34 6.35
N ILE A 88 6.24 0.46 5.64
CA ILE A 88 7.49 1.05 6.10
C ILE A 88 7.32 2.56 6.14
N LEU A 89 7.66 3.15 7.28
CA LEU A 89 7.74 4.59 7.46
C LEU A 89 9.22 4.96 7.59
N ASP A 90 9.75 5.65 6.58
CA ASP A 90 11.17 6.03 6.56
C ASP A 90 11.32 7.45 6.02
N GLY A 91 12.00 8.31 6.78
CA GLY A 91 12.31 9.68 6.36
C GLY A 91 11.08 10.53 5.98
N GLY A 92 9.91 10.26 6.59
CA GLY A 92 8.63 10.88 6.26
C GLY A 92 8.01 10.40 4.95
N LEU A 93 8.42 9.23 4.44
CA LEU A 93 7.78 8.56 3.30
C LEU A 93 6.96 7.35 3.79
N VAL A 94 5.81 7.12 3.15
CA VAL A 94 5.00 5.92 3.36
C VAL A 94 5.24 4.94 2.21
N ASP A 95 5.81 3.77 2.50
CA ASP A 95 5.92 2.66 1.55
C ASP A 95 5.03 1.51 2.00
N ILE A 96 4.14 1.06 1.11
CA ILE A 96 3.18 0.00 1.42
C ILE A 96 3.28 -1.08 0.35
N VAL A 97 3.32 -2.32 0.80
CA VAL A 97 3.23 -3.53 -0.04
C VAL A 97 1.92 -4.22 0.30
N TRP A 98 1.06 -4.45 -0.70
CA TRP A 98 -0.06 -5.37 -0.52
C TRP A 98 0.35 -6.77 -0.90
N ILE A 99 -0.02 -7.72 -0.06
CA ILE A 99 0.29 -9.13 -0.23
C ILE A 99 -1.03 -9.84 -0.44
N VAL A 100 -1.13 -10.53 -1.58
CA VAL A 100 -2.31 -11.32 -1.93
C VAL A 100 -1.86 -12.71 -2.31
N LYS A 101 -2.48 -13.72 -1.70
CA LYS A 101 -2.30 -15.11 -2.12
C LYS A 101 -3.63 -15.71 -2.50
N GLU A 102 -3.63 -16.57 -3.52
CA GLU A 102 -4.78 -17.40 -3.89
C GLU A 102 -4.40 -18.87 -3.69
N ASN A 103 -5.21 -19.60 -2.90
CA ASN A 103 -4.93 -20.99 -2.53
C ASN A 103 -3.51 -21.17 -1.96
N GLY A 104 -3.02 -20.17 -1.21
CA GLY A 104 -1.69 -20.12 -0.62
C GLY A 104 -0.56 -19.66 -1.56
N ASN A 105 -0.81 -19.52 -2.86
CA ASN A 105 0.19 -19.06 -3.83
C ASN A 105 0.22 -17.54 -3.91
N LEU A 106 1.40 -16.94 -3.82
CA LEU A 106 1.58 -15.49 -3.93
C LEU A 106 1.24 -15.00 -5.34
N ILE A 107 0.25 -14.12 -5.45
CA ILE A 107 -0.20 -13.53 -6.73
C ILE A 107 0.02 -12.01 -6.79
N LEU A 108 0.25 -11.36 -5.65
CA LEU A 108 0.63 -9.94 -5.55
C LEU A 108 1.51 -9.74 -4.32
N GLY A 109 2.57 -8.95 -4.45
CA GLY A 109 3.53 -8.72 -3.36
C GLY A 109 4.56 -7.65 -3.68
N LEU A 110 4.17 -6.62 -4.44
CA LEU A 110 5.05 -5.50 -4.82
C LEU A 110 4.62 -4.23 -4.08
N PRO A 111 5.53 -3.26 -3.89
CA PRO A 111 5.14 -1.93 -3.42
C PRO A 111 4.05 -1.35 -4.33
N ILE A 112 2.99 -0.78 -3.74
CA ILE A 112 1.79 -0.38 -4.49
C ILE A 112 2.10 0.68 -5.56
N GLY A 113 3.13 1.50 -5.36
CA GLY A 113 3.61 2.47 -6.36
C GLY A 113 4.31 1.85 -7.58
N GLU A 114 4.67 0.57 -7.53
CA GLU A 114 5.25 -0.17 -8.66
C GLU A 114 4.17 -0.77 -9.57
N TYR A 115 2.90 -0.85 -9.13
CA TYR A 115 1.82 -1.45 -9.95
C TYR A 115 1.62 -0.70 -11.27
N SER A 116 1.87 0.61 -11.28
CA SER A 116 1.80 1.42 -12.51
C SER A 116 2.77 0.95 -13.60
N ARG A 117 3.89 0.29 -13.22
CA ARG A 117 4.83 -0.28 -14.19
C ARG A 117 4.24 -1.44 -14.97
N LEU A 118 3.35 -2.17 -14.32
CA LEU A 118 2.68 -3.36 -14.85
C LEU A 118 1.36 -3.02 -15.53
N MET A 119 0.74 -1.89 -15.14
CA MET A 119 -0.55 -1.44 -15.68
C MET A 119 -0.43 -0.43 -16.82
N ILE A 120 0.63 0.39 -16.85
CA ILE A 120 0.78 1.51 -17.80
C ILE A 120 2.00 1.31 -18.69
N ALA A 121 3.21 1.42 -18.12
CA ALA A 121 4.48 1.29 -18.84
C ALA A 121 5.63 0.99 -17.87
N PRO A 122 6.66 0.20 -18.24
CA PRO A 122 7.71 -0.24 -17.32
C PRO A 122 8.47 0.86 -16.58
N ASN A 123 8.56 2.07 -17.15
CA ASN A 123 9.23 3.23 -16.57
C ASN A 123 8.29 4.14 -15.75
N TYR A 124 6.98 3.87 -15.74
CA TYR A 124 6.01 4.68 -15.03
C TYR A 124 5.95 4.29 -13.55
N LYS A 125 6.37 5.18 -12.66
CA LYS A 125 6.35 4.96 -11.21
C LYS A 125 5.61 6.08 -10.51
N ILE A 126 4.61 5.72 -9.71
CA ILE A 126 3.96 6.67 -8.80
C ILE A 126 4.85 6.84 -7.57
N LYS A 127 5.08 8.09 -7.15
CA LYS A 127 5.94 8.38 -6.01
C LYS A 127 5.28 7.92 -4.71
N LYS A 128 6.09 7.70 -3.67
CA LYS A 128 5.60 7.41 -2.33
C LYS A 128 5.01 8.70 -1.73
N PRO A 129 3.84 8.65 -1.09
CA PRO A 129 3.32 9.76 -0.30
C PRO A 129 4.32 10.19 0.79
N ILE A 130 4.34 11.49 1.07
CA ILE A 130 5.22 12.14 2.04
C ILE A 130 4.37 12.81 3.10
N PHE A 131 4.78 12.69 4.37
CA PHE A 131 4.07 13.25 5.51
C PHE A 131 4.98 14.09 6.41
N GLY A 132 4.41 15.17 6.96
CA GLY A 132 5.06 16.09 7.90
C GLY A 132 4.46 16.04 9.31
N THR A 133 3.26 15.47 9.45
CA THR A 133 2.55 15.35 10.73
C THR A 133 1.88 13.98 10.87
N TYR A 134 1.29 13.71 12.04
CA TYR A 134 0.47 12.50 12.24
C TYR A 134 -0.85 12.59 11.48
N GLU A 135 -1.44 13.78 11.36
CA GLU A 135 -2.65 13.98 10.55
C GLU A 135 -2.40 13.66 9.07
N ASP A 136 -1.25 14.09 8.52
CA ASP A 136 -0.85 13.70 7.18
C ASP A 136 -0.74 12.17 7.03
N LEU A 137 -0.13 11.52 8.03
CA LEU A 137 0.04 10.07 8.03
C LEU A 137 -1.31 9.35 8.10
N ASP A 138 -2.22 9.79 8.97
CA ASP A 138 -3.56 9.22 9.11
C ASP A 138 -4.36 9.34 7.81
N GLU A 139 -4.34 10.51 7.16
CA GLU A 139 -5.02 10.71 5.87
C GLU A 139 -4.45 9.80 4.76
N ILE A 140 -3.13 9.62 4.72
CA ILE A 140 -2.47 8.71 3.77
C ILE A 140 -2.87 7.26 4.05
N VAL A 141 -2.75 6.82 5.30
CA VAL A 141 -3.05 5.45 5.72
C VAL A 141 -4.53 5.14 5.45
N GLU A 142 -5.43 6.01 5.89
CA GLU A 142 -6.87 5.87 5.62
C GLU A 142 -7.17 5.76 4.12
N SER A 143 -6.56 6.62 3.30
CA SER A 143 -6.76 6.59 1.84
C SER A 143 -6.27 5.30 1.19
N VAL A 144 -5.09 4.82 1.59
CA VAL A 144 -4.51 3.57 1.06
C VAL A 144 -5.34 2.37 1.50
N PHE A 145 -5.74 2.28 2.76
CA PHE A 145 -6.50 1.14 3.25
C PHE A 145 -7.95 1.13 2.79
N LYS A 146 -8.60 2.29 2.59
CA LYS A 146 -9.88 2.36 1.87
C LYS A 146 -9.75 1.82 0.44
N LEU A 147 -8.68 2.19 -0.27
CA LEU A 147 -8.41 1.67 -1.61
C LEU A 147 -8.14 0.15 -1.57
N PHE A 148 -7.49 -0.35 -0.52
CA PHE A 148 -7.27 -1.78 -0.32
C PHE A 148 -8.57 -2.53 -0.07
N GLU A 149 -9.49 -2.00 0.74
CA GLU A 149 -10.83 -2.57 0.94
C GLU A 149 -11.63 -2.67 -0.36
N ASP A 150 -11.61 -1.62 -1.18
CA ASP A 150 -12.28 -1.64 -2.48
C ASP A 150 -11.65 -2.67 -3.43
N PHE A 151 -10.33 -2.82 -3.38
CA PHE A 151 -9.60 -3.83 -4.14
C PHE A 151 -9.95 -5.25 -3.69
N LYS A 152 -10.00 -5.51 -2.36
CA LYS A 152 -10.44 -6.80 -1.81
C LYS A 152 -11.84 -7.15 -2.30
N LYS A 153 -12.79 -6.22 -2.21
CA LYS A 153 -14.16 -6.40 -2.73
C LYS A 153 -14.17 -6.70 -4.22
N ALA A 154 -13.37 -6.00 -5.03
CA ALA A 154 -13.30 -6.21 -6.47
C ALA A 154 -12.70 -7.58 -6.85
N MET A 155 -11.74 -8.09 -6.06
CA MET A 155 -11.16 -9.43 -6.22
C MET A 155 -12.14 -10.54 -5.87
N THR A 156 -13.00 -10.31 -4.87
CA THR A 156 -13.90 -11.34 -4.33
C THR A 156 -15.33 -11.25 -4.88
N ALA A 157 -15.65 -10.22 -5.66
CA ALA A 157 -16.93 -10.07 -6.32
C ALA A 157 -17.03 -11.06 -7.49
N SER A 158 -17.74 -12.17 -7.26
CA SER A 158 -18.09 -13.19 -8.26
C SER A 158 -19.00 -12.63 -9.36
#